data_AF-M1AHG6-F1
#
_entry.id   AF-M1AHG6-F1
#
_cell.length_a   1.000
_cell.length_b   1.000
_cell.length_c   1.000
_cell.angle_alpha   90.00
_cell.angle_beta   90.00
_cell.angle_gamma   90.00
#
_symmetry.space_group_name_H-M   'P 1'
#
loop_
_entity.id
_entity.type
_entity.pdbx_description
1 polymer ?
#
loop_
_entity_poly.entity_id
_entity_poly.type
_entity_poly.pdbx_seq_one_letter_code
_entity_poly.pdbx_strand_id
1 'polypeptide(L)'
;MLRTTPKVNKIYLLIRAKDKEAAFHRLKAEIMESELFKCLEEMHGETYKLFIQNKLIPIVGNIYEPNLGMDIITSDKIAQEIDLIVDSAAITTFDERAKLYGWQDTYSFTKAIGEMMINNMRDEIPILIIRPSGITSSYKEPFPGWIQGFRIVDPLVFFYRKGDLPGLLADPNCLVDLVPVDMVVNTTMAAMAKHGNLQNPQLNVYHVASSSINPVSFSQIFDYSYDFFQLFPFVNSKGDKYEVKKMRFFDKISDFENYIWEVLSKQHEVQDGKELTKIQIRLIKKKVEYLKNFSKLYEPYLFYKGWFDNGNVRKLMGDMSEEEKRSFEIDVTKINWKNYIENTHIPGVQKYVLEGKRVN
;
A
#
# COMPACT_ATOMS: atom_id res chain seq x y z
N MET A 1 -1.13 -9.81 -15.26
CA MET A 1 -0.30 -10.85 -15.92
C MET A 1 -1.05 -12.17 -16.10
N LEU A 2 -1.26 -13.01 -15.08
CA LEU A 2 -1.91 -14.33 -15.29
C LEU A 2 -3.29 -14.26 -15.96
N ARG A 3 -4.09 -13.23 -15.64
CA ARG A 3 -5.41 -12.97 -16.21
C ARG A 3 -5.37 -12.37 -17.62
N THR A 4 -4.41 -11.49 -17.86
CA THR A 4 -4.42 -10.55 -19.01
C THR A 4 -3.35 -10.85 -20.05
N THR A 5 -2.44 -11.78 -19.76
CA THR A 5 -1.28 -12.10 -20.61
C THR A 5 -1.09 -13.62 -20.71
N PRO A 6 -2.05 -14.35 -21.33
CA PRO A 6 -2.07 -15.82 -21.30
C PRO A 6 -0.85 -16.48 -21.97
N LYS A 7 -0.17 -15.74 -22.85
CA LYS A 7 1.04 -16.16 -23.57
C LYS A 7 2.29 -16.25 -22.69
N VAL A 8 2.30 -15.66 -21.49
CA VAL A 8 3.43 -15.80 -20.55
C VAL A 8 3.59 -17.29 -20.23
N ASN A 9 4.75 -17.86 -20.55
CA ASN A 9 4.97 -19.30 -20.40
C ASN A 9 5.00 -19.69 -18.91
N LYS A 10 5.94 -19.12 -18.16
CA LYS A 10 6.15 -19.36 -16.72
C LYS A 10 6.47 -18.05 -16.01
N ILE A 11 6.22 -18.04 -14.70
CA ILE A 11 6.62 -16.99 -13.77
C ILE A 11 7.41 -17.70 -12.66
N TYR A 12 8.71 -17.44 -12.64
CA TYR A 12 9.58 -17.89 -11.56
C TYR A 12 9.41 -16.97 -10.35
N LEU A 13 9.03 -17.54 -9.21
CA LEU A 13 8.80 -16.81 -7.97
C LEU A 13 9.88 -17.16 -6.95
N LEU A 14 10.77 -16.23 -6.66
CA LEU A 14 11.78 -16.40 -5.61
C LEU A 14 11.11 -16.36 -4.23
N ILE A 15 11.15 -17.47 -3.49
CA ILE A 15 10.52 -17.63 -2.17
C ILE A 15 11.57 -18.07 -1.16
N ARG A 16 11.73 -17.27 -0.09
CA ARG A 16 12.58 -17.63 1.04
C ARG A 16 12.00 -18.82 1.80
N ALA A 17 12.58 -20.01 1.65
CA ALA A 17 12.12 -21.22 2.30
C ALA A 17 13.31 -22.15 2.59
N LYS A 18 13.09 -23.16 3.43
CA LYS A 18 14.12 -24.17 3.76
C LYS A 18 14.38 -25.16 2.60
N ASP A 19 13.34 -25.46 1.83
CA ASP A 19 13.33 -26.47 0.78
C ASP A 19 12.19 -26.20 -0.21
N LYS A 20 12.15 -26.96 -1.32
CA LYS A 20 11.16 -26.79 -2.39
C LYS A 20 9.73 -27.06 -1.92
N GLU A 21 9.55 -28.02 -1.02
CA GLU A 21 8.23 -28.34 -0.46
C GLU A 21 7.67 -27.18 0.36
N ALA A 22 8.51 -26.58 1.21
CA ALA A 22 8.14 -25.38 1.98
C ALA A 22 7.86 -24.18 1.07
N ALA A 23 8.64 -23.98 0.01
CA ALA A 23 8.36 -22.91 -0.97
C ALA A 23 7.01 -23.13 -1.67
N PHE A 24 6.70 -24.37 -2.06
CA PHE A 24 5.41 -24.70 -2.67
C PHE A 24 4.24 -24.53 -1.69
N HIS A 25 4.42 -24.94 -0.43
CA HIS A 25 3.41 -24.71 0.62
C HIS A 25 3.14 -23.22 0.81
N ARG A 26 4.18 -22.39 0.86
CA ARG A 26 4.03 -20.93 0.95
C ARG A 26 3.35 -20.33 -0.28
N LEU A 27 3.75 -20.74 -1.49
CA LEU A 27 3.07 -20.34 -2.73
C LEU A 27 1.57 -20.65 -2.66
N LYS A 28 1.22 -21.85 -2.20
CA LYS A 28 -0.18 -22.27 -2.07
C LYS A 28 -0.94 -21.39 -1.07
N ALA A 29 -0.45 -21.29 0.17
CA ALA A 29 -1.13 -20.61 1.26
C ALA A 29 -1.17 -19.08 1.09
N GLU A 30 -0.10 -18.46 0.60
CA GLU A 30 0.02 -16.99 0.52
C GLU A 30 -0.52 -16.41 -0.79
N ILE A 31 -0.52 -17.19 -1.89
CA ILE A 31 -0.86 -16.70 -3.23
C ILE A 31 -2.08 -17.43 -3.79
N MET A 32 -2.01 -18.76 -3.96
CA MET A 32 -3.03 -19.52 -4.68
C MET A 32 -4.39 -19.53 -3.99
N GLU A 33 -4.40 -19.52 -2.67
CA GLU A 33 -5.62 -19.52 -1.84
C GLU A 33 -6.08 -18.11 -1.44
N SER A 34 -5.34 -17.07 -1.87
CA SER A 34 -5.71 -15.68 -1.56
C SER A 34 -6.98 -15.27 -2.31
N GLU A 35 -7.75 -14.35 -1.72
CA GLU A 35 -8.98 -13.86 -2.34
C GLU A 35 -8.75 -13.21 -3.72
N LEU A 36 -7.55 -12.65 -3.95
CA LEU A 36 -7.15 -12.08 -5.23
C LEU A 36 -7.17 -13.13 -6.36
N PHE A 37 -6.85 -14.38 -6.04
CA PHE A 37 -6.77 -15.47 -7.02
C PHE A 37 -8.11 -16.15 -7.29
N LYS A 38 -9.17 -15.84 -6.53
CA LYS A 38 -10.52 -16.37 -6.81
C LYS A 38 -11.01 -16.01 -8.21
N CYS A 39 -10.70 -14.81 -8.70
CA CYS A 39 -11.05 -14.43 -10.07
C CYS A 39 -10.39 -15.32 -11.13
N LEU A 40 -9.19 -15.83 -10.88
CA LEU A 40 -8.51 -16.79 -11.74
C LEU A 40 -9.10 -18.19 -11.59
N GLU A 41 -9.46 -18.58 -10.37
CA GLU A 41 -10.14 -19.84 -10.10
C GLU A 41 -11.49 -19.92 -10.82
N GLU A 42 -12.30 -18.88 -10.75
CA GLU A 42 -13.57 -18.76 -11.49
C GLU A 42 -13.37 -18.81 -13.01
N MET A 43 -12.32 -18.18 -13.52
CA MET A 43 -12.00 -18.15 -14.95
C MET A 43 -11.59 -19.52 -15.50
N HIS A 44 -10.85 -20.30 -14.72
CA HIS A 44 -10.28 -21.58 -15.15
C HIS A 44 -11.06 -22.82 -14.66
N GLY A 45 -11.98 -22.64 -13.70
CA GLY A 45 -12.79 -23.71 -13.13
C GLY A 45 -11.95 -24.89 -12.66
N GLU A 46 -12.34 -26.10 -13.05
CA GLU A 46 -11.64 -27.34 -12.66
C GLU A 46 -10.16 -27.38 -13.09
N THR A 47 -9.79 -26.61 -14.12
CA THR A 47 -8.40 -26.56 -14.63
C THR A 47 -7.51 -25.56 -13.88
N TYR A 48 -8.05 -24.78 -12.93
CA TYR A 48 -7.31 -23.74 -12.21
C TYR A 48 -6.03 -24.26 -11.56
N LYS A 49 -6.11 -25.38 -10.84
CA LYS A 49 -4.94 -25.96 -10.14
C LYS A 49 -3.82 -26.32 -11.12
N LEU A 50 -4.17 -26.98 -12.23
CA LEU A 50 -3.21 -27.35 -13.26
C LEU A 50 -2.64 -26.10 -13.96
N PHE A 51 -3.48 -25.12 -14.26
CA PHE A 51 -3.06 -23.85 -14.86
C PHE A 51 -2.02 -23.14 -13.97
N ILE A 52 -2.33 -22.93 -12.69
CA ILE A 52 -1.41 -22.24 -11.78
C ILE A 52 -0.13 -23.03 -11.55
N GLN A 53 -0.18 -24.35 -11.39
CA GLN A 53 1.02 -25.19 -11.24
C GLN A 53 1.95 -25.11 -12.44
N ASN A 54 1.39 -24.99 -13.65
CA ASN A 54 2.18 -24.85 -14.87
C ASN A 54 2.74 -23.43 -15.05
N LYS A 55 2.03 -22.41 -14.56
CA LYS A 55 2.43 -21.00 -14.73
C LYS A 55 3.33 -20.49 -13.61
N LEU A 56 3.14 -20.88 -12.35
CA LEU A 56 3.88 -20.37 -11.20
C LEU A 56 4.89 -21.40 -10.71
N ILE A 57 6.18 -21.09 -10.86
CA ILE A 57 7.27 -21.98 -10.48
C ILE A 57 7.98 -21.39 -9.25
N PRO A 58 7.77 -21.94 -8.04
CA PRO A 58 8.44 -21.45 -6.84
C PRO A 58 9.91 -21.86 -6.87
N ILE A 59 10.80 -20.90 -6.66
CA ILE A 59 12.24 -21.07 -6.57
C ILE A 59 12.68 -20.73 -5.16
N VAL A 60 13.33 -21.67 -4.49
CA VAL A 60 13.90 -21.41 -3.16
C VAL A 60 15.07 -20.45 -3.33
N GLY A 61 15.05 -19.34 -2.60
CA GLY A 61 16.18 -18.43 -2.62
C GLY A 61 16.01 -17.20 -1.75
N ASN A 62 17.07 -16.41 -1.69
CA ASN A 62 17.23 -15.27 -0.83
C ASN A 62 18.11 -14.21 -1.50
N ILE A 63 17.58 -12.99 -1.63
CA ILE A 63 18.28 -11.89 -2.31
C ILE A 63 19.59 -11.46 -1.63
N TYR A 64 19.80 -11.86 -0.36
CA TYR A 64 21.02 -11.57 0.39
C TYR A 64 22.16 -12.56 0.12
N GLU A 65 21.87 -13.68 -0.55
CA GLU A 65 22.83 -14.75 -0.77
C GLU A 65 23.45 -14.64 -2.18
N PRO A 66 24.71 -15.06 -2.34
CA PRO A 66 25.32 -15.19 -3.66
C PRO A 66 24.42 -16.03 -4.59
N ASN A 67 24.31 -15.61 -5.85
CA ASN A 67 23.43 -16.25 -6.84
C ASN A 67 21.96 -16.38 -6.37
N LEU A 68 21.50 -15.46 -5.51
CA LEU A 68 20.15 -15.45 -4.90
C LEU A 68 19.84 -16.72 -4.08
N GLY A 69 20.86 -17.44 -3.60
CA GLY A 69 20.70 -18.72 -2.89
C GLY A 69 20.36 -19.90 -3.79
N MET A 70 20.43 -19.74 -5.11
CA MET A 70 20.21 -20.82 -6.08
C MET A 70 21.50 -21.58 -6.39
N ASP A 71 21.37 -22.88 -6.65
CA ASP A 71 22.45 -23.65 -7.27
C ASP A 71 22.67 -23.21 -8.73
N ILE A 72 23.89 -23.41 -9.23
CA ILE A 72 24.31 -22.94 -10.56
C ILE A 72 23.46 -23.53 -11.69
N ILE A 73 23.03 -24.80 -11.55
CA ILE A 73 22.25 -25.48 -12.58
C ILE A 73 20.88 -24.83 -12.70
N THR A 74 20.24 -24.56 -11.55
CA THR A 74 18.95 -23.86 -11.50
C THR A 74 19.07 -22.44 -12.04
N SER A 75 20.08 -21.67 -11.63
CA SER A 75 20.25 -20.29 -12.09
C SER A 75 20.53 -20.21 -13.60
N ASP A 76 21.40 -21.08 -14.13
CA ASP A 76 21.73 -21.09 -15.56
C ASP A 76 20.51 -21.43 -16.41
N LYS A 77 19.69 -22.38 -15.96
CA LYS A 77 18.43 -22.71 -16.62
C LYS A 77 17.46 -21.53 -16.63
N ILE A 78 17.29 -20.85 -15.49
CA ILE A 78 16.38 -19.70 -15.40
C ILE A 78 16.89 -18.55 -16.27
N ALA A 79 18.20 -18.29 -16.26
CA ALA A 79 18.82 -17.24 -17.06
C ALA A 79 18.61 -17.43 -18.57
N GLN A 80 18.53 -18.68 -19.05
CA GLN A 80 18.22 -18.99 -20.45
C GLN A 80 16.73 -18.85 -20.81
N GLU A 81 15.83 -18.93 -19.83
CA GLU A 81 14.37 -18.87 -20.03
C GLU A 81 13.77 -17.49 -19.68
N ILE A 82 14.53 -16.58 -19.07
CA ILE A 82 13.99 -15.34 -18.51
C ILE A 82 13.98 -14.19 -19.53
N ASP A 83 12.79 -13.70 -19.85
CA ASP A 83 12.60 -12.54 -20.72
C ASP A 83 12.47 -11.23 -19.93
N LEU A 84 12.09 -11.31 -18.66
CA LEU A 84 11.76 -10.17 -17.81
C LEU A 84 12.01 -10.48 -16.34
N ILE A 85 12.62 -9.52 -15.64
CA ILE A 85 12.76 -9.53 -14.19
C ILE A 85 11.88 -8.43 -13.59
N VAL A 86 11.02 -8.78 -12.64
CA VAL A 86 10.22 -7.83 -11.86
C VAL A 86 10.68 -7.93 -10.41
N ASP A 87 11.35 -6.89 -9.90
CA ASP A 87 11.71 -6.80 -8.50
C ASP A 87 10.77 -5.84 -7.75
N SER A 88 10.07 -6.39 -6.77
CA SER A 88 9.23 -5.64 -5.83
C SER A 88 9.59 -5.98 -4.37
N ALA A 89 10.65 -6.76 -4.13
CA ALA A 89 11.02 -7.16 -2.79
C ALA A 89 11.61 -5.97 -2.00
N ALA A 90 11.24 -5.86 -0.74
CA ALA A 90 11.80 -4.88 0.19
C ALA A 90 11.56 -5.32 1.63
N ILE A 91 12.47 -4.95 2.52
CA ILE A 91 12.20 -4.92 3.96
C ILE A 91 11.84 -3.48 4.34
N THR A 92 10.76 -3.31 5.08
CA THR A 92 10.24 -2.02 5.54
C THR A 92 10.53 -1.80 7.03
N THR A 93 11.73 -2.12 7.49
CA THR A 93 12.14 -1.88 8.88
C THR A 93 12.73 -0.48 9.01
N PHE A 94 12.14 0.32 9.89
CA PHE A 94 12.61 1.65 10.24
C PHE A 94 13.82 1.52 11.19
N ASP A 95 14.94 2.12 10.82
CA ASP A 95 16.19 2.18 11.58
C ASP A 95 16.64 3.66 11.65
N GLU A 96 17.25 4.07 12.76
CA GLU A 96 17.79 5.41 12.97
C GLU A 96 18.94 5.73 12.02
N ARG A 97 19.63 4.72 11.47
CA ARG A 97 20.78 4.90 10.57
C ARG A 97 20.48 5.78 9.35
N ALA A 98 19.26 5.76 8.82
CA ALA A 98 18.88 6.59 7.68
C ALA A 98 18.94 8.09 7.99
N LYS A 99 18.58 8.47 9.23
CA LYS A 99 18.57 9.87 9.68
C LYS A 99 19.97 10.48 9.72
N LEU A 100 21.00 9.68 10.00
CA LEU A 100 22.40 10.14 9.95
C LEU A 100 22.82 10.65 8.57
N TYR A 101 22.18 10.15 7.51
CA TYR A 101 22.44 10.55 6.12
C TYR A 101 21.40 11.56 5.59
N GLY A 102 20.57 12.16 6.47
CA GLY A 102 19.56 13.15 6.09
C GLY A 102 18.27 12.56 5.51
N TRP A 103 18.06 11.25 5.60
CA TRP A 103 16.84 10.59 5.13
C TRP A 103 15.81 10.47 6.24
N GLN A 104 14.53 10.67 5.89
CA GLN A 104 13.42 10.59 6.85
C GLN A 104 13.24 9.17 7.41
N ASP A 105 13.38 8.17 6.54
CA ASP A 105 13.17 6.77 6.86
C ASP A 105 14.10 5.85 6.06
N THR A 106 14.34 4.65 6.60
CA THR A 106 15.21 3.63 5.98
C THR A 106 14.66 3.10 4.66
N TYR A 107 13.34 3.11 4.48
CA TYR A 107 12.74 2.61 3.25
C TYR A 107 13.10 3.50 2.06
N SER A 108 12.89 4.82 2.18
CA SER A 108 13.23 5.82 1.17
C SER A 108 14.73 5.80 0.87
N PHE A 109 15.56 5.70 1.91
CA PHE A 109 17.02 5.62 1.77
C PHE A 109 17.48 4.38 1.00
N THR A 110 16.99 3.19 1.37
CA THR A 110 17.40 1.93 0.74
C THR A 110 16.91 1.84 -0.70
N LYS A 111 15.71 2.35 -1.01
CA LYS A 111 15.21 2.42 -2.39
C LYS A 111 16.03 3.38 -3.25
N ALA A 112 16.38 4.56 -2.73
CA ALA A 112 17.27 5.47 -3.45
C ALA A 112 18.64 4.85 -3.76
N ILE A 113 19.25 4.15 -2.80
CA ILE A 113 20.51 3.42 -3.03
C ILE A 113 20.32 2.34 -4.11
N GLY A 114 19.25 1.54 -4.02
CA GLY A 114 18.99 0.49 -5.01
C GLY A 114 18.85 1.03 -6.43
N GLU A 115 18.14 2.14 -6.60
CA GLU A 115 18.02 2.81 -7.89
C GLU A 115 19.37 3.32 -8.42
N MET A 116 20.20 3.91 -7.55
CA MET A 116 21.56 4.37 -7.91
C MET A 116 22.46 3.20 -8.32
N MET A 117 22.42 2.09 -7.58
CA MET A 117 23.18 0.88 -7.89
C MET A 117 22.76 0.28 -9.22
N ILE A 118 21.46 0.10 -9.46
CA ILE A 118 20.95 -0.42 -10.73
C ILE A 118 21.34 0.51 -11.89
N ASN A 119 21.20 1.82 -11.72
CA ASN A 119 21.60 2.76 -12.76
C ASN A 119 23.09 2.63 -13.13
N ASN A 120 23.95 2.39 -12.13
CA ASN A 120 25.40 2.23 -12.34
C ASN A 120 25.80 0.85 -12.89
N MET A 121 25.01 -0.20 -12.66
CA MET A 121 25.38 -1.59 -12.96
C MET A 121 24.58 -2.22 -14.12
N ARG A 122 23.57 -1.54 -14.67
CA ARG A 122 22.64 -2.14 -15.64
C ARG A 122 23.26 -2.50 -17.00
N ASP A 123 24.43 -1.95 -17.34
CA ASP A 123 25.02 -2.04 -18.68
C ASP A 123 23.99 -1.77 -19.81
N GLU A 124 23.71 -2.76 -20.66
CA GLU A 124 22.77 -2.66 -21.78
C GLU A 124 21.33 -3.08 -21.41
N ILE A 125 21.08 -3.47 -20.15
CA ILE A 125 19.76 -3.92 -19.72
C ILE A 125 18.82 -2.70 -19.61
N PRO A 126 17.69 -2.66 -20.34
CA PRO A 126 16.68 -1.64 -20.16
C PRO A 126 16.07 -1.72 -18.76
N ILE A 127 15.95 -0.58 -18.07
CA ILE A 127 15.44 -0.52 -16.69
C ILE A 127 14.18 0.33 -16.62
N LEU A 128 13.15 -0.21 -15.97
CA LEU A 128 11.95 0.51 -15.58
C LEU A 128 11.93 0.68 -14.06
N ILE A 129 11.89 1.93 -13.61
CA ILE A 129 11.71 2.26 -12.20
C ILE A 129 10.29 2.80 -12.03
N ILE A 130 9.47 2.07 -11.28
CA ILE A 130 8.11 2.50 -10.91
C ILE A 130 8.16 3.02 -9.48
N ARG A 131 7.85 4.31 -9.30
CA ARG A 131 7.79 5.00 -8.01
C ARG A 131 6.33 5.31 -7.67
N PRO A 132 5.60 4.38 -7.03
CA PRO A 132 4.24 4.66 -6.58
C PRO A 132 4.25 5.62 -5.37
N SER A 133 3.21 6.43 -5.27
CA SER A 133 2.88 7.14 -4.02
C SER A 133 2.17 6.20 -3.02
N GLY A 134 1.43 6.74 -2.05
CA GLY A 134 0.76 5.94 -1.03
C GLY A 134 -0.25 4.97 -1.64
N ILE A 135 0.12 3.69 -1.73
CA ILE A 135 -0.74 2.67 -2.34
C ILE A 135 -1.96 2.42 -1.47
N THR A 136 -3.15 2.53 -2.06
CA THR A 136 -4.44 2.24 -1.45
C THR A 136 -5.07 0.98 -2.07
N SER A 137 -6.31 0.66 -1.68
CA SER A 137 -7.03 -0.50 -2.23
C SER A 137 -7.22 -0.39 -3.75
N SER A 138 -7.53 -1.49 -4.43
CA SER A 138 -7.88 -1.44 -5.84
C SER A 138 -9.05 -0.48 -6.10
N TYR A 139 -8.97 0.25 -7.21
CA TYR A 139 -10.03 1.11 -7.69
C TYR A 139 -11.11 0.27 -8.39
N LYS A 140 -10.70 -0.67 -9.23
CA LYS A 140 -11.59 -1.46 -10.06
C LYS A 140 -11.16 -2.92 -10.20
N GLU A 141 -9.89 -3.19 -10.46
CA GLU A 141 -9.43 -4.55 -10.80
C GLU A 141 -8.61 -5.22 -9.68
N PRO A 142 -8.68 -6.55 -9.51
CA PRO A 142 -9.65 -7.45 -10.16
C PRO A 142 -11.08 -7.28 -9.61
N PHE A 143 -11.22 -6.67 -8.45
CA PHE A 143 -12.48 -6.19 -7.89
C PHE A 143 -12.20 -4.96 -7.02
N PRO A 144 -13.12 -3.99 -6.89
CA PRO A 144 -12.90 -2.78 -6.13
C PRO A 144 -12.67 -3.05 -4.63
N GLY A 145 -11.80 -2.25 -4.00
CA GLY A 145 -11.60 -2.25 -2.56
C GLY A 145 -10.65 -3.33 -2.02
N TRP A 146 -10.10 -4.20 -2.87
CA TRP A 146 -9.12 -5.20 -2.44
C TRP A 146 -7.85 -4.54 -1.90
N ILE A 147 -7.39 -5.01 -0.73
CA ILE A 147 -6.18 -4.52 -0.09
C ILE A 147 -5.61 -5.58 0.84
N GLN A 148 -4.29 -5.62 0.97
CA GLN A 148 -3.60 -6.51 1.89
C GLN A 148 -2.93 -5.72 3.01
N GLY A 149 -3.43 -5.89 4.23
CA GLY A 149 -2.94 -5.18 5.41
C GLY A 149 -3.28 -3.69 5.42
N PHE A 150 -2.88 -3.02 6.49
CA PHE A 150 -3.00 -1.56 6.58
C PHE A 150 -1.91 -0.86 5.75
N ARG A 151 -2.32 0.17 5.01
CA ARG A 151 -1.46 1.10 4.25
C ARG A 151 -1.33 2.43 5.00
N ILE A 152 -0.77 3.46 4.37
CA ILE A 152 -0.32 4.69 5.03
C ILE A 152 -1.45 5.39 5.82
N VAL A 153 -2.61 5.58 5.19
CA VAL A 153 -3.72 6.33 5.81
C VAL A 153 -4.62 5.45 6.70
N ASP A 154 -4.63 4.15 6.47
CA ASP A 154 -5.61 3.25 7.09
C ASP A 154 -5.53 3.19 8.62
N PRO A 155 -4.33 3.18 9.27
CA PRO A 155 -4.23 3.23 10.72
C PRO A 155 -4.87 4.49 11.31
N LEU A 156 -4.71 5.64 10.66
CA LEU A 156 -5.30 6.91 11.08
C LEU A 156 -6.82 6.84 11.02
N VAL A 157 -7.38 6.39 9.90
CA VAL A 157 -8.83 6.21 9.71
C VAL A 157 -9.37 5.13 10.68
N PHE A 158 -8.60 4.08 10.94
CA PHE A 158 -8.95 3.01 11.86
C PHE A 158 -9.02 3.46 13.33
N PHE A 159 -8.10 4.32 13.78
CA PHE A 159 -8.21 4.90 15.13
C PHE A 159 -9.32 5.94 15.19
N TYR A 160 -9.48 6.72 14.11
CA TYR A 160 -10.55 7.72 14.01
C TYR A 160 -11.94 7.09 14.17
N ARG A 161 -12.23 5.98 13.47
CA ARG A 161 -13.54 5.31 13.53
C ARG A 161 -13.93 4.81 14.93
N LYS A 162 -12.94 4.54 15.79
CA LYS A 162 -13.15 4.09 17.17
C LYS A 162 -13.33 5.26 18.14
N GLY A 163 -13.22 6.51 17.67
CA GLY A 163 -13.12 7.69 18.52
C GLY A 163 -11.81 7.76 19.31
N ASP A 164 -10.83 6.90 19.01
CA ASP A 164 -9.54 6.85 19.69
C ASP A 164 -8.61 7.98 19.26
N LEU A 165 -8.82 8.52 18.05
CA LEU A 165 -8.08 9.64 17.48
C LEU A 165 -9.04 10.81 17.17
N PRO A 166 -9.50 11.57 18.17
CA PRO A 166 -10.44 12.69 17.98
C PRO A 166 -9.79 13.96 17.41
N GLY A 167 -8.48 13.96 17.25
CA GLY A 167 -7.67 15.04 16.68
C GLY A 167 -6.40 14.48 16.03
N LEU A 168 -5.74 15.26 15.19
CA LEU A 168 -4.52 14.87 14.48
C LEU A 168 -3.52 16.04 14.44
N LEU A 169 -2.26 15.75 14.72
CA LEU A 169 -1.15 16.68 14.48
C LEU A 169 -0.78 16.63 12.99
N ALA A 170 -1.40 17.47 12.17
CA ALA A 170 -1.18 17.55 10.74
C ALA A 170 -1.61 18.92 10.21
N ASP A 171 -1.03 19.33 9.09
CA ASP A 171 -1.58 20.45 8.34
C ASP A 171 -2.79 19.95 7.52
N PRO A 172 -4.01 20.47 7.75
CA PRO A 172 -5.21 20.00 7.08
C PRO A 172 -5.17 20.17 5.55
N ASN A 173 -4.37 21.13 5.06
CA ASN A 173 -4.23 21.45 3.64
C ASN A 173 -3.04 20.73 2.99
N CYS A 174 -2.25 19.97 3.73
CA CYS A 174 -1.23 19.10 3.13
C CYS A 174 -1.90 18.05 2.25
N LEU A 175 -1.32 17.86 1.05
CA LEU A 175 -1.79 16.86 0.09
C LEU A 175 -1.37 15.47 0.55
N VAL A 176 -2.28 14.52 0.42
CA VAL A 176 -2.03 13.10 0.63
C VAL A 176 -1.88 12.47 -0.74
N ASP A 177 -0.65 12.15 -1.13
CA ASP A 177 -0.43 11.52 -2.43
C ASP A 177 -0.77 10.02 -2.35
N LEU A 178 -1.92 9.67 -2.90
CA LEU A 178 -2.47 8.32 -2.89
C LEU A 178 -2.64 7.79 -4.31
N VAL A 179 -2.51 6.48 -4.47
CA VAL A 179 -2.75 5.80 -5.74
C VAL A 179 -3.33 4.39 -5.51
N PRO A 180 -4.41 4.01 -6.20
CA PRO A 180 -4.92 2.64 -6.15
C PRO A 180 -3.91 1.60 -6.67
N VAL A 181 -3.81 0.45 -6.00
CA VAL A 181 -2.83 -0.60 -6.33
C VAL A 181 -2.94 -1.11 -7.77
N ASP A 182 -4.15 -1.21 -8.30
CA ASP A 182 -4.40 -1.66 -9.67
C ASP A 182 -3.90 -0.65 -10.71
N MET A 183 -4.02 0.65 -10.47
CA MET A 183 -3.42 1.66 -11.34
C MET A 183 -1.88 1.59 -11.34
N VAL A 184 -1.25 1.25 -10.21
CA VAL A 184 0.21 1.02 -10.14
C VAL A 184 0.60 -0.20 -10.96
N VAL A 185 -0.09 -1.33 -10.78
CA VAL A 185 0.15 -2.58 -11.52
C VAL A 185 -0.07 -2.35 -13.02
N ASN A 186 -1.14 -1.67 -13.39
CA ASN A 186 -1.45 -1.41 -14.79
C ASN A 186 -0.46 -0.44 -15.43
N THR A 187 0.02 0.57 -14.69
CA THR A 187 1.10 1.46 -15.16
C THR A 187 2.39 0.68 -15.38
N THR A 188 2.70 -0.26 -14.50
CA THR A 188 3.86 -1.14 -14.62
C THR A 188 3.75 -2.00 -15.88
N MET A 189 2.59 -2.64 -16.08
CA MET A 189 2.34 -3.46 -17.28
C MET A 189 2.38 -2.64 -18.57
N ALA A 190 1.82 -1.43 -18.57
CA ALA A 190 1.87 -0.52 -19.71
C ALA A 190 3.30 -0.07 -20.04
N ALA A 191 4.07 0.32 -19.02
CA ALA A 191 5.46 0.71 -19.19
C ALA A 191 6.31 -0.46 -19.72
N MET A 192 6.07 -1.67 -19.21
CA MET A 192 6.69 -2.90 -19.71
C MET A 192 6.34 -3.15 -21.18
N ALA A 193 5.07 -3.03 -21.57
CA ALA A 193 4.65 -3.23 -22.95
C ALA A 193 5.29 -2.21 -23.91
N LYS A 194 5.39 -0.94 -23.50
CA LYS A 194 6.02 0.12 -24.29
C LYS A 194 7.51 -0.11 -24.51
N HIS A 195 8.23 -0.46 -23.45
CA HIS A 195 9.70 -0.51 -23.47
C HIS A 195 10.26 -1.90 -23.78
N GLY A 196 9.50 -2.96 -23.53
CA GLY A 196 9.94 -4.35 -23.72
C GLY A 196 10.27 -4.71 -25.18
N ASN A 197 9.63 -4.05 -26.15
CA ASN A 197 9.89 -4.29 -27.57
C ASN A 197 11.05 -3.48 -28.14
N LEU A 198 11.45 -2.39 -27.47
CA LEU A 198 12.41 -1.44 -28.03
C LEU A 198 13.87 -1.85 -27.79
N GLN A 199 14.13 -2.77 -26.84
CA GLN A 199 15.46 -3.21 -26.39
C GLN A 199 16.48 -2.06 -26.27
N ASN A 200 16.00 -0.86 -25.96
CA ASN A 200 16.81 0.34 -25.87
C ASN A 200 17.35 0.41 -24.44
N PRO A 201 18.68 0.52 -24.21
CA PRO A 201 19.32 0.48 -22.89
C PRO A 201 19.07 1.76 -22.04
N GLN A 202 17.82 2.22 -22.03
CA GLN A 202 17.36 3.39 -21.29
C GLN A 202 16.83 2.99 -19.93
N LEU A 203 17.05 3.89 -18.99
CA LEU A 203 16.41 3.87 -17.69
C LEU A 203 15.24 4.84 -17.72
N ASN A 204 14.03 4.33 -17.55
CA ASN A 204 12.80 5.12 -17.53
C ASN A 204 12.19 5.09 -16.13
N VAL A 205 11.90 6.27 -15.59
CA VAL A 205 11.30 6.43 -14.25
C VAL A 205 9.86 6.91 -14.38
N TYR A 206 8.93 6.23 -13.72
CA TYR A 206 7.53 6.59 -13.67
C TYR A 206 7.10 6.86 -12.23
N HIS A 207 6.77 8.12 -11.93
CA HIS A 207 6.09 8.49 -10.70
C HIS A 207 4.59 8.23 -10.86
N VAL A 208 4.10 7.18 -10.21
CA VAL A 208 2.67 6.82 -10.22
C VAL A 208 2.03 7.50 -9.02
N ALA A 209 1.59 8.73 -9.25
CA ALA A 209 1.19 9.68 -8.22
C ALA A 209 0.00 10.52 -8.69
N SER A 210 -0.80 10.98 -7.74
CA SER A 210 -2.01 11.77 -8.01
C SER A 210 -1.88 13.25 -7.62
N SER A 211 -0.97 13.61 -6.72
CA SER A 211 -0.91 14.95 -6.11
C SER A 211 -0.80 16.12 -7.10
N SER A 212 -0.14 15.93 -8.25
CA SER A 212 0.03 16.98 -9.27
C SER A 212 -1.18 17.21 -10.18
N ILE A 213 -2.11 16.25 -10.30
CA ILE A 213 -3.21 16.32 -11.28
C ILE A 213 -4.60 16.00 -10.72
N ASN A 214 -4.68 15.30 -9.59
CA ASN A 214 -5.92 15.01 -8.88
C ASN A 214 -5.68 15.06 -7.35
N PRO A 215 -5.39 16.25 -6.79
CA PRO A 215 -4.99 16.40 -5.40
C PRO A 215 -6.13 16.08 -4.42
N VAL A 216 -5.76 15.50 -3.27
CA VAL A 216 -6.64 15.33 -2.11
C VAL A 216 -5.87 15.70 -0.85
N SER A 217 -6.50 16.43 0.07
CA SER A 217 -5.88 16.89 1.33
C SER A 217 -6.27 16.02 2.53
N PHE A 218 -5.52 16.12 3.63
CA PHE A 218 -5.90 15.44 4.88
C PHE A 218 -7.29 15.86 5.37
N SER A 219 -7.65 17.15 5.28
CA SER A 219 -9.00 17.60 5.65
C SER A 219 -10.07 16.85 4.86
N GLN A 220 -9.90 16.75 3.54
CA GLN A 220 -10.86 16.05 2.68
C GLN A 220 -10.97 14.56 3.02
N ILE A 221 -9.83 13.87 3.21
CA ILE A 221 -9.84 12.43 3.60
C ILE A 221 -10.65 12.22 4.89
N PHE A 222 -10.47 13.08 5.90
CA PHE A 222 -11.19 12.96 7.16
C PHE A 222 -12.64 13.45 7.09
N ASP A 223 -12.97 14.41 6.24
CA ASP A 223 -14.36 14.80 5.96
C ASP A 223 -15.13 13.65 5.30
N TYR A 224 -14.55 12.99 4.29
CA TYR A 224 -15.16 11.81 3.66
C TYR A 224 -15.29 10.64 4.65
N SER A 225 -14.25 10.42 5.47
CA SER A 225 -14.30 9.40 6.53
C SER A 225 -15.39 9.72 7.57
N TYR A 226 -15.54 11.00 7.94
CA TYR A 226 -16.57 11.45 8.86
C TYR A 226 -17.97 11.18 8.30
N ASP A 227 -18.24 11.64 7.06
CA ASP A 227 -19.51 11.41 6.36
C ASP A 227 -19.87 9.91 6.33
N PHE A 228 -18.90 9.05 5.99
CA PHE A 228 -19.08 7.60 6.01
C PHE A 228 -19.43 7.07 7.41
N PHE A 229 -18.68 7.44 8.45
CA PHE A 229 -18.90 6.91 9.80
C PHE A 229 -20.14 7.51 10.50
N GLN A 230 -20.70 8.62 10.03
CA GLN A 230 -22.02 9.07 10.47
C GLN A 230 -23.12 8.11 10.00
N LEU A 231 -23.01 7.62 8.76
CA LEU A 231 -23.98 6.67 8.18
C LEU A 231 -23.73 5.24 8.65
N PHE A 232 -22.46 4.84 8.76
CA PHE A 232 -22.01 3.50 9.13
C PHE A 232 -21.10 3.54 10.36
N PRO A 233 -21.66 3.83 11.55
CA PRO A 233 -20.90 3.96 12.78
C PRO A 233 -20.26 2.63 13.20
N PHE A 234 -19.07 2.71 13.78
CA PHE A 234 -18.38 1.52 14.27
C PHE A 234 -19.10 0.94 15.49
N VAL A 235 -19.35 -0.37 15.43
CA VAL A 235 -19.91 -1.13 16.55
C VAL A 235 -18.86 -2.16 16.99
N ASN A 236 -18.50 -2.15 18.27
CA ASN A 236 -17.54 -3.12 18.79
C ASN A 236 -18.20 -4.50 19.02
N SER A 237 -17.41 -5.49 19.45
CA SER A 237 -17.92 -6.84 19.73
C SER A 237 -18.92 -6.93 20.89
N LYS A 238 -19.03 -5.89 21.72
CA LYS A 238 -19.99 -5.79 22.82
C LYS A 238 -21.30 -5.10 22.40
N GLY A 239 -21.38 -4.60 21.17
CA GLY A 239 -22.52 -3.82 20.69
C GLY A 239 -22.41 -2.32 20.97
N ASP A 240 -21.31 -1.84 21.55
CA ASP A 240 -21.14 -0.40 21.80
C ASP A 240 -20.92 0.33 20.48
N LYS A 241 -21.77 1.32 20.23
CA LYS A 241 -21.72 2.20 19.06
C LYS A 241 -20.81 3.39 19.34
N TYR A 242 -19.86 3.65 18.45
CA TYR A 242 -18.94 4.77 18.53
C TYR A 242 -19.35 5.86 17.54
N GLU A 243 -19.61 7.06 18.07
CA GLU A 243 -19.88 8.24 17.26
C GLU A 243 -18.62 9.08 17.11
N VAL A 244 -18.19 9.26 15.86
CA VAL A 244 -17.04 10.10 15.55
C VAL A 244 -17.46 11.57 15.50
N LYS A 245 -16.55 12.46 15.91
CA LYS A 245 -16.67 13.91 15.73
C LYS A 245 -15.82 14.34 14.55
N LYS A 246 -16.13 15.48 13.94
CA LYS A 246 -15.26 16.07 12.90
C LYS A 246 -13.82 16.18 13.41
N MET A 247 -12.87 15.81 12.57
CA MET A 247 -11.45 15.80 12.91
C MET A 247 -10.96 17.21 13.25
N ARG A 248 -10.23 17.35 14.35
CA ARG A 248 -9.50 18.58 14.67
C ARG A 248 -8.03 18.44 14.29
N PHE A 249 -7.48 19.48 13.68
CA PHE A 249 -6.08 19.52 13.26
C PHE A 249 -5.29 20.46 14.14
N PHE A 250 -4.03 20.11 14.40
CA PHE A 250 -3.11 20.86 15.24
C PHE A 250 -1.75 20.98 14.56
N ASP A 251 -1.10 22.12 14.74
CA ASP A 251 0.27 22.42 14.30
C ASP A 251 1.29 22.28 15.46
N LYS A 252 0.82 22.32 16.72
CA LYS A 252 1.64 22.16 17.92
C LYS A 252 1.31 20.89 18.67
N ILE A 253 2.34 20.12 19.00
CA ILE A 253 2.23 18.88 19.78
C ILE A 253 1.60 19.11 21.16
N SER A 254 1.88 20.24 21.81
CA SER A 254 1.31 20.59 23.12
C SER A 254 -0.22 20.73 23.06
N ASP A 255 -0.72 21.37 22.01
CA ASP A 255 -2.14 21.68 21.86
C ASP A 255 -2.91 20.42 21.49
N PHE A 256 -2.31 19.59 20.63
CA PHE A 256 -2.76 18.23 20.35
C PHE A 256 -2.84 17.40 21.65
N GLU A 257 -1.76 17.31 22.43
CA GLU A 257 -1.71 16.52 23.67
C GLU A 257 -2.78 16.95 24.68
N ASN A 258 -2.91 18.25 24.90
CA ASN A 258 -3.92 18.82 25.80
C ASN A 258 -5.34 18.47 25.34
N TYR A 259 -5.62 18.62 24.04
CA TYR A 259 -6.94 18.29 23.50
C TYR A 259 -7.27 16.80 23.61
N ILE A 260 -6.34 15.91 23.29
CA ILE A 260 -6.54 14.46 23.43
C ILE A 260 -6.79 14.10 24.90
N TRP A 261 -6.03 14.68 25.83
CA TRP A 261 -6.24 14.49 27.27
C TRP A 261 -7.64 14.91 27.71
N GLU A 262 -8.12 16.09 27.29
CA GLU A 262 -9.44 16.60 27.63
C GLU A 262 -10.56 15.70 27.08
N VAL A 263 -10.46 15.27 25.83
CA VAL A 263 -11.51 14.45 25.19
C VAL A 263 -11.58 13.07 25.85
N LEU A 264 -10.45 12.41 26.08
CA LEU A 264 -10.42 11.08 26.67
C LEU A 264 -10.84 11.11 28.15
N SER A 265 -10.50 12.16 28.89
CA SER A 265 -10.96 12.37 30.27
C SER A 265 -12.48 12.49 30.34
N LYS A 266 -13.07 13.35 29.50
CA LYS A 266 -14.53 13.56 29.45
C LYS A 266 -15.29 12.31 29.03
N GLN A 267 -14.76 11.51 28.09
CA GLN A 267 -15.40 10.26 27.68
C GLN A 267 -15.55 9.26 28.84
N HIS A 268 -14.59 9.21 29.76
CA HIS A 268 -14.64 8.32 30.92
C HIS A 268 -15.53 8.86 32.05
N GLU A 269 -15.50 10.18 32.30
CA GLU A 269 -16.39 10.83 33.27
C GLU A 269 -17.88 10.65 32.91
N VAL A 270 -18.22 10.72 31.62
CA VAL A 270 -19.58 10.51 31.13
C VAL A 270 -20.01 9.04 31.22
N GLN A 271 -19.09 8.08 31.08
CA GLN A 271 -19.41 6.65 31.20
C GLN A 271 -19.63 6.19 32.65
N ASP A 272 -18.85 6.71 33.61
CA ASP A 272 -18.90 6.24 35.01
C ASP A 272 -19.59 7.21 36.00
N GLY A 273 -19.92 8.45 35.57
CA GLY A 273 -20.63 9.45 36.38
C GLY A 273 -19.89 9.89 37.66
N LYS A 274 -18.58 9.62 37.75
CA LYS A 274 -17.72 9.86 38.93
C LYS A 274 -16.39 10.47 38.50
N GLU A 275 -15.70 11.14 39.44
CA GLU A 275 -14.31 11.58 39.26
C GLU A 275 -13.41 10.41 38.82
N LEU A 276 -12.47 10.71 37.92
CA LEU A 276 -11.55 9.73 37.37
C LEU A 276 -10.71 9.06 38.47
N THR A 277 -10.74 7.72 38.52
CA THR A 277 -9.87 6.96 39.41
C THR A 277 -8.40 7.09 39.01
N LYS A 278 -7.48 6.86 39.97
CA LYS A 278 -6.02 6.84 39.71
C LYS A 278 -5.62 5.87 38.58
N ILE A 279 -6.34 4.75 38.45
CA ILE A 279 -6.08 3.75 37.40
C ILE A 279 -6.50 4.30 36.03
N GLN A 280 -7.68 4.91 35.93
CA GLN A 280 -8.17 5.52 34.68
C GLN A 280 -7.25 6.65 34.21
N ILE A 281 -6.84 7.54 35.12
CA ILE A 281 -5.86 8.61 34.84
C ILE A 281 -4.58 8.01 34.24
N ARG A 282 -4.05 6.92 34.81
CA ARG A 282 -2.84 6.25 34.30
C ARG A 282 -3.05 5.66 32.91
N LEU A 283 -4.20 5.06 32.63
CA LEU A 283 -4.53 4.50 31.32
C LEU A 283 -4.68 5.59 30.25
N ILE A 284 -5.37 6.69 30.57
CA ILE A 284 -5.50 7.84 29.68
C ILE A 284 -4.13 8.42 29.35
N LYS A 285 -3.28 8.67 30.36
CA LYS A 285 -1.90 9.17 30.13
C LYS A 285 -1.11 8.28 29.18
N LYS A 286 -1.18 6.96 29.36
CA LYS A 286 -0.53 6.00 28.45
C LYS A 286 -1.08 6.11 27.01
N LYS A 287 -2.39 6.30 26.85
CA LYS A 287 -3.02 6.46 25.54
C LYS A 287 -2.63 7.78 24.87
N VAL A 288 -2.59 8.89 25.61
CA VAL A 288 -2.10 10.19 25.10
C VAL A 288 -0.66 10.06 24.62
N GLU A 289 0.21 9.45 25.45
CA GLU A 289 1.62 9.25 25.10
C GLU A 289 1.79 8.35 23.87
N TYR A 290 0.96 7.31 23.74
CA TYR A 290 0.93 6.48 22.54
C TYR A 290 0.56 7.28 21.28
N LEU A 291 -0.51 8.07 21.34
CA LEU A 291 -0.98 8.89 20.20
C LEU A 291 -0.01 10.02 19.84
N LYS A 292 0.69 10.57 20.84
CA LYS A 292 1.79 11.52 20.65
C LYS A 292 2.94 10.89 19.87
N ASN A 293 3.41 9.72 20.32
CA ASN A 293 4.51 9.02 19.64
C ASN A 293 4.10 8.56 18.24
N PHE A 294 2.86 8.12 18.08
CA PHE A 294 2.28 7.82 16.77
C PHE A 294 2.25 9.05 15.86
N SER A 295 1.83 10.22 16.36
CA SER A 295 1.81 11.46 15.59
C SER A 295 3.20 11.90 15.15
N LYS A 296 4.20 11.82 16.04
CA LYS A 296 5.61 12.12 15.71
C LYS A 296 6.19 11.20 14.64
N LEU A 297 5.77 9.93 14.60
CA LEU A 297 6.20 8.98 13.57
C LEU A 297 5.71 9.41 12.17
N TYR A 298 4.49 9.95 12.09
CA TYR A 298 3.87 10.36 10.83
C TYR A 298 4.14 11.83 10.47
N GLU A 299 4.60 12.65 11.43
CA GLU A 299 4.86 14.09 11.28
C GLU A 299 5.59 14.47 9.98
N PRO A 300 6.66 13.77 9.54
CA PRO A 300 7.34 14.11 8.28
C PRO A 300 6.43 14.05 7.05
N TYR A 301 5.41 13.20 7.07
CA TYR A 301 4.44 13.05 5.98
C TYR A 301 3.22 13.97 6.17
N LEU A 302 2.79 14.19 7.42
CA LEU A 302 1.61 15.01 7.76
C LEU A 302 1.80 16.51 7.51
N PHE A 303 3.05 16.97 7.42
CA PHE A 303 3.42 18.36 7.12
C PHE A 303 4.20 18.50 5.81
N TYR A 304 4.32 17.44 5.01
CA TYR A 304 5.03 17.51 3.73
C TYR A 304 4.26 18.35 2.71
N LYS A 305 4.90 19.39 2.19
CA LYS A 305 4.30 20.33 1.20
C LYS A 305 4.62 20.00 -0.25
N GLY A 306 5.42 18.96 -0.48
CA GLY A 306 5.78 18.55 -1.83
C GLY A 306 4.63 17.83 -2.54
N TRP A 307 4.71 17.85 -3.85
CA TRP A 307 3.87 17.08 -4.77
C TRP A 307 4.78 16.41 -5.79
N PHE A 308 4.28 15.36 -6.44
CA PHE A 308 5.06 14.54 -7.35
C PHE A 308 4.56 14.73 -8.79
N ASP A 309 5.45 15.18 -9.68
CA ASP A 309 5.16 15.24 -11.11
C ASP A 309 4.93 13.83 -11.66
N ASN A 310 3.93 13.68 -12.53
CA ASN A 310 3.62 12.43 -13.20
C ASN A 310 3.71 12.54 -14.73
N GLY A 311 4.55 13.45 -15.24
CA GLY A 311 4.69 13.74 -16.67
C GLY A 311 5.00 12.50 -17.51
N ASN A 312 5.84 11.59 -17.02
CA ASN A 312 6.15 10.35 -17.73
C ASN A 312 4.96 9.39 -17.83
N VAL A 313 4.12 9.30 -16.79
CA VAL A 313 2.87 8.51 -16.84
C VAL A 313 1.89 9.12 -17.83
N ARG A 314 1.73 10.45 -17.83
CA ARG A 314 0.89 11.16 -18.80
C ARG A 314 1.38 10.98 -20.24
N LYS A 315 2.70 11.02 -20.46
CA LYS A 315 3.29 10.74 -21.77
C LYS A 315 3.03 9.30 -22.21
N LEU A 316 3.19 8.33 -21.31
CA LEU A 316 2.85 6.93 -21.55
C LEU A 316 1.38 6.76 -21.94
N MET A 317 0.46 7.41 -21.25
CA MET A 317 -0.96 7.43 -21.61
C MET A 317 -1.22 8.12 -22.97
N GLY A 318 -0.50 9.20 -23.27
CA GLY A 318 -0.65 9.93 -24.53
C GLY A 318 -0.26 9.11 -25.75
N ASP A 319 0.68 8.19 -25.60
CA ASP A 319 1.15 7.30 -26.66
C ASP A 319 0.25 6.06 -26.86
N MET A 320 -0.73 5.82 -25.98
CA MET A 320 -1.65 4.68 -26.06
C MET A 320 -2.81 4.92 -27.03
N SER A 321 -3.24 3.86 -27.69
CA SER A 321 -4.54 3.78 -28.36
C SER A 321 -5.71 3.86 -27.34
N GLU A 322 -6.90 4.18 -27.81
CA GLU A 322 -8.10 4.19 -26.96
C GLU A 322 -8.45 2.81 -26.38
N GLU A 323 -8.10 1.73 -27.08
CA GLU A 323 -8.24 0.37 -26.57
C GLU A 323 -7.28 0.10 -25.41
N GLU A 324 -6.01 0.47 -25.55
CA GLU A 324 -5.01 0.33 -24.48
C GLU A 324 -5.35 1.20 -23.26
N LYS A 325 -5.80 2.44 -23.47
CA LYS A 325 -6.26 3.31 -22.36
C LYS A 325 -7.42 2.68 -21.58
N ARG A 326 -8.35 2.02 -22.28
CA ARG A 326 -9.46 1.29 -21.64
C ARG A 326 -9.01 0.01 -20.94
N SER A 327 -8.00 -0.68 -21.49
CA SER A 327 -7.48 -1.93 -20.95
C SER A 327 -6.61 -1.73 -19.70
N PHE A 328 -5.71 -0.74 -19.72
CA PHE A 328 -4.82 -0.45 -18.60
C PHE A 328 -5.45 0.49 -17.54
N GLU A 329 -6.29 1.44 -17.92
CA GLU A 329 -7.00 2.32 -16.97
C GLU A 329 -6.09 2.98 -15.90
N ILE A 330 -5.01 3.63 -16.34
CA ILE A 330 -3.98 4.24 -15.47
C ILE A 330 -4.23 5.73 -15.15
N ASP A 331 -5.40 6.24 -15.53
CA ASP A 331 -5.74 7.66 -15.41
C ASP A 331 -6.28 8.00 -14.01
N VAL A 332 -5.39 8.49 -13.15
CA VAL A 332 -5.76 8.89 -11.77
C VAL A 332 -6.73 10.08 -11.72
N THR A 333 -6.92 10.84 -12.81
CA THR A 333 -7.91 11.95 -12.83
C THR A 333 -9.35 11.48 -12.76
N LYS A 334 -9.60 10.20 -13.10
CA LYS A 334 -10.92 9.59 -13.04
C LYS A 334 -11.36 9.24 -11.62
N ILE A 335 -10.45 9.30 -10.65
CA ILE A 335 -10.76 8.98 -9.26
C ILE A 335 -11.63 10.10 -8.68
N ASN A 336 -12.89 9.79 -8.40
CA ASN A 336 -13.70 10.61 -7.50
C ASN A 336 -13.32 10.25 -6.06
N TRP A 337 -12.47 11.07 -5.42
CA TRP A 337 -11.92 10.78 -4.10
C TRP A 337 -12.99 10.53 -3.03
N LYS A 338 -14.08 11.31 -3.02
CA LYS A 338 -15.18 11.11 -2.06
C LYS A 338 -15.78 9.72 -2.22
N ASN A 339 -16.24 9.39 -3.42
CA ASN A 339 -16.84 8.10 -3.70
C ASN A 339 -15.86 6.94 -3.46
N TYR A 340 -14.60 7.09 -3.87
CA TYR A 340 -13.59 6.07 -3.69
C TYR A 340 -13.30 5.80 -2.21
N ILE A 341 -13.14 6.85 -1.39
CA ILE A 341 -12.88 6.68 0.05
C ILE A 341 -14.10 6.06 0.76
N GLU A 342 -15.29 6.61 0.53
CA GLU A 342 -16.52 6.21 1.24
C GLU A 342 -17.02 4.83 0.80
N ASN A 343 -17.10 4.58 -0.51
CA ASN A 343 -17.81 3.42 -1.04
C ASN A 343 -16.89 2.29 -1.51
N THR A 344 -15.57 2.51 -1.54
CA THR A 344 -14.62 1.49 -2.03
C THR A 344 -13.53 1.19 -1.01
N HIS A 345 -12.77 2.20 -0.60
CA HIS A 345 -11.56 2.00 0.19
C HIS A 345 -11.85 1.67 1.66
N ILE A 346 -12.65 2.48 2.37
CA ILE A 346 -13.00 2.20 3.77
C ILE A 346 -13.72 0.85 3.92
N PRO A 347 -14.76 0.53 3.11
CA PRO A 347 -15.40 -0.80 3.14
C PRO A 347 -14.41 -1.92 2.80
N GLY A 348 -13.53 -1.70 1.83
CA GLY A 348 -12.47 -2.64 1.46
C GLY A 348 -11.54 -2.96 2.63
N VAL A 349 -11.01 -1.95 3.30
CA VAL A 349 -10.18 -2.14 4.51
C VAL A 349 -10.93 -2.94 5.57
N GLN A 350 -12.22 -2.66 5.79
CA GLN A 350 -13.03 -3.42 6.74
C GLN A 350 -13.13 -4.90 6.38
N LYS A 351 -13.51 -5.20 5.13
CA LYS A 351 -13.65 -6.56 4.63
C LYS A 351 -12.32 -7.33 4.64
N TYR A 352 -11.28 -6.78 4.01
CA TYR A 352 -10.08 -7.54 3.70
C TYR A 352 -9.02 -7.52 4.81
N VAL A 353 -8.96 -6.45 5.63
CA VAL A 353 -7.91 -6.31 6.66
C VAL A 353 -8.42 -6.72 8.04
N LEU A 354 -9.69 -6.44 8.35
CA LEU A 354 -10.23 -6.63 9.69
C LEU A 354 -11.01 -7.94 9.81
N GLU A 355 -11.86 -8.24 8.84
CA GLU A 355 -12.67 -9.46 8.83
C GLU A 355 -11.87 -10.65 8.27
N GLY A 356 -11.03 -10.42 7.26
CA GLY A 356 -10.13 -11.42 6.68
C GLY A 356 -9.13 -12.05 7.67
N LYS A 357 -8.91 -11.45 8.85
CA LYS A 357 -8.11 -12.04 9.94
C LYS A 357 -8.88 -13.00 10.84
N ARG A 358 -10.20 -13.13 10.70
CA ARG A 358 -11.02 -14.09 11.46
C ARG A 358 -11.09 -15.48 10.83
N VAL A 359 -10.56 -15.64 9.62
CA VAL A 359 -10.51 -16.92 8.90
C VAL A 359 -9.04 -17.26 8.67
N ASN A 360 -8.35 -17.68 9.74
CA ASN A 360 -7.12 -18.47 9.70
C ASN A 360 -6.84 -19.04 11.09
#